data_AF-A0A7X0P1D5-F1
#
_entry.id   AF-A0A7X0P1D5-F1
#
_cell.length_a   1.000
_cell.length_b   1.000
_cell.length_c   1.000
_cell.angle_alpha   90.00
_cell.angle_beta   90.00
_cell.angle_gamma   90.00
#
_symmetry.space_group_name_H-M   'P 1'
#
loop_
_entity.id
_entity.type
_entity.pdbx_description
1 polymer ?
#
loop_
_entity_poly.entity_id
_entity_poly.type
_entity_poly.pdbx_seq_one_letter_code
_entity_poly.pdbx_strand_id
1 'polypeptide(L)'
;MLSTDGFVVTPRFFPGGDIGSLAVHGTVNDLAMMGAVPVALSLAYIVEEGLPLDELRRVTTSVAEAARACDVRVVTGDTKVVGKGAADGLFVTTTGIGVRLPGAHVAAANGRPGDAVLLSGPIGLHGITILSTREGLGFESSLASDSRPLHRLAAAMITAGACGVHTLRDPTRGGLASALNELAAASGVGVELDEPAVPIPAQVAAACDLLGLDPLHVANEGCLVAFVDPARAEAVLAAMRARPEGACATRIGTVVAGHPGRVTMRTLVGSHRVIDMLVGEQLAGHPAECARQLHGIGQGQDVAARPTVRQGRNAAEPAHHTRRLARARGVDHDGHVSARPRLDELRRIAAVLDHRHAQPAQQAGGREPGAVVAAIVVSEPDDDRSSGLVPGGDDGGRGLRVRAERRANLGRYTWIGA
;
A
#
# COMPACT_ATOMS: atom_id res chain seq x y z
N MET A 1 2.02 10.63 -11.75
CA MET A 1 2.59 10.08 -10.50
C MET A 1 2.59 8.57 -10.59
N LEU A 2 3.50 7.94 -9.85
CA LEU A 2 3.68 6.50 -9.80
C LEU A 2 3.95 6.14 -8.34
N SER A 3 3.28 5.12 -7.80
CA SER A 3 3.73 4.42 -6.60
C SER A 3 3.67 2.92 -6.83
N THR A 4 4.38 2.15 -6.01
CA THR A 4 4.31 0.69 -6.00
C THR A 4 4.53 0.19 -4.59
N ASP A 5 3.78 -0.83 -4.18
CA ASP A 5 3.99 -1.46 -2.88
C ASP A 5 3.75 -2.98 -2.92
N GLY A 6 4.38 -3.68 -1.97
CA GLY A 6 4.38 -5.14 -1.84
C GLY A 6 3.69 -5.59 -0.57
N PHE A 7 2.58 -6.29 -0.73
CA PHE A 7 1.68 -6.70 0.34
C PHE A 7 1.96 -8.15 0.72
N VAL A 8 2.27 -8.35 2.01
CA VAL A 8 2.74 -9.61 2.61
C VAL A 8 2.04 -9.90 3.95
N VAL A 9 0.79 -9.44 4.09
CA VAL A 9 0.02 -9.54 5.34
C VAL A 9 -0.38 -10.98 5.65
N THR A 10 -0.11 -11.41 6.88
CA THR A 10 -0.51 -12.71 7.43
C THR A 10 -1.27 -12.48 8.75
N PRO A 11 -2.52 -12.97 8.89
CA PRO A 11 -3.28 -13.76 7.91
C PRO A 11 -3.74 -12.96 6.69
N ARG A 12 -3.96 -13.65 5.56
CA ARG A 12 -4.37 -13.02 4.29
C ARG A 12 -5.83 -12.55 4.24
N PHE A 13 -6.66 -13.01 5.18
CA PHE A 13 -8.02 -12.53 5.44
C PHE A 13 -8.13 -12.18 6.91
N PHE A 14 -8.73 -11.05 7.24
CA PHE A 14 -8.81 -10.51 8.60
C PHE A 14 -10.11 -9.72 8.79
N PRO A 15 -10.56 -9.46 10.03
CA PRO A 15 -11.68 -8.56 10.27
C PRO A 15 -11.45 -7.20 9.60
N GLY A 16 -12.38 -6.78 8.73
CA GLY A 16 -12.29 -5.52 7.98
C GLY A 16 -11.55 -5.57 6.63
N GLY A 17 -10.97 -6.70 6.21
CA GLY A 17 -10.36 -6.78 4.87
C GLY A 17 -9.59 -8.05 4.56
N ASP A 18 -8.82 -8.00 3.48
CA ASP A 18 -7.94 -9.07 3.01
C ASP A 18 -6.77 -8.48 2.21
N ILE A 19 -5.78 -9.31 1.89
CA ILE A 19 -4.58 -8.90 1.13
C ILE A 19 -4.90 -8.29 -0.24
N GLY A 20 -6.02 -8.64 -0.87
CA GLY A 20 -6.45 -8.11 -2.17
C GLY A 20 -7.04 -6.70 -2.07
N SER A 21 -8.02 -6.50 -1.19
CA SER A 21 -8.57 -5.17 -0.92
C SER A 21 -7.50 -4.21 -0.38
N LEU A 22 -6.64 -4.70 0.53
CA LEU A 22 -5.49 -3.97 1.06
C LEU A 22 -4.54 -3.50 -0.05
N ALA A 23 -4.15 -4.38 -0.98
CA ALA A 23 -3.24 -4.04 -2.07
C ALA A 23 -3.80 -2.94 -3.00
N VAL A 24 -5.12 -2.88 -3.18
CA VAL A 24 -5.76 -1.76 -3.89
C VAL A 24 -5.75 -0.50 -3.04
N HIS A 25 -6.17 -0.57 -1.78
CA HIS A 25 -6.30 0.59 -0.90
C HIS A 25 -4.95 1.28 -0.66
N GLY A 26 -3.89 0.54 -0.30
CA GLY A 26 -2.56 1.11 -0.02
C GLY A 26 -1.98 1.87 -1.22
N THR A 27 -1.94 1.24 -2.41
CA THR A 27 -1.46 1.92 -3.62
C THR A 27 -2.35 3.09 -4.06
N VAL A 28 -3.65 3.05 -3.79
CA VAL A 28 -4.57 4.20 -3.99
C VAL A 28 -4.28 5.32 -2.99
N ASN A 29 -3.91 4.98 -1.75
CA ASN A 29 -3.59 5.92 -0.67
C ASN A 29 -2.26 6.64 -0.93
N ASP A 30 -1.21 5.93 -1.34
CA ASP A 30 0.05 6.51 -1.83
C ASP A 30 -0.16 7.60 -2.89
N LEU A 31 -0.98 7.29 -3.92
CA LEU A 31 -1.33 8.24 -4.96
C LEU A 31 -2.09 9.44 -4.40
N ALA A 32 -3.00 9.21 -3.46
CA ALA A 32 -3.74 10.26 -2.77
C ALA A 32 -2.83 11.17 -1.91
N MET A 33 -1.83 10.61 -1.22
CA MET A 33 -0.86 11.37 -0.41
C MET A 33 0.05 12.26 -1.28
N MET A 34 0.33 11.84 -2.52
CA MET A 34 0.98 12.69 -3.52
C MET A 34 0.06 13.79 -4.09
N GLY A 35 -1.22 13.83 -3.70
CA GLY A 35 -2.25 14.73 -4.24
C GLY A 35 -2.70 14.33 -5.65
N ALA A 36 -2.78 13.02 -5.95
CA ALA A 36 -3.21 12.49 -7.23
C ALA A 36 -4.59 11.85 -7.18
N VAL A 37 -5.31 11.90 -8.31
CA VAL A 37 -6.41 10.97 -8.60
C VAL A 37 -5.80 9.69 -9.19
N PRO A 38 -6.11 8.48 -8.66
CA PRO A 38 -5.75 7.22 -9.31
C PRO A 38 -6.38 7.11 -10.70
N VAL A 39 -5.67 6.53 -11.66
CA VAL A 39 -6.14 6.33 -13.04
C VAL A 39 -6.07 4.88 -13.48
N ALA A 40 -4.98 4.19 -13.11
CA ALA A 40 -4.78 2.79 -13.43
C ALA A 40 -3.88 2.10 -12.39
N LEU A 41 -4.10 0.80 -12.20
CA LEU A 41 -3.25 -0.10 -11.43
C LEU A 41 -2.67 -1.19 -12.33
N SER A 42 -1.47 -1.68 -12.03
CA SER A 42 -1.04 -3.04 -12.38
C SER A 42 -1.03 -3.92 -11.15
N LEU A 43 -1.19 -5.24 -11.36
CA LEU A 43 -1.33 -6.25 -10.31
C LEU A 43 -0.42 -7.44 -10.59
N ALA A 44 0.50 -7.75 -9.69
CA ALA A 44 1.36 -8.93 -9.77
C ALA A 44 1.14 -9.86 -8.58
N TYR A 45 1.11 -11.17 -8.85
CA TYR A 45 0.99 -12.22 -7.83
C TYR A 45 2.24 -13.10 -7.79
N ILE A 46 2.77 -13.33 -6.59
CA ILE A 46 3.72 -14.41 -6.30
C ILE A 46 2.98 -15.45 -5.45
N VAL A 47 2.72 -16.60 -6.04
CA VAL A 47 1.87 -17.66 -5.48
C VAL A 47 2.75 -18.84 -5.07
N GLU A 48 2.58 -19.36 -3.85
CA GLU A 48 3.23 -20.59 -3.42
C GLU A 48 2.55 -21.84 -4.02
N GLU A 49 3.34 -22.80 -4.49
CA GLU A 49 2.86 -24.12 -4.90
C GLU A 49 2.08 -24.80 -3.75
N GLY A 50 0.78 -25.01 -3.98
CA GLY A 50 -0.14 -25.61 -3.01
C GLY A 50 -1.16 -24.65 -2.40
N LEU A 51 -1.09 -23.34 -2.70
CA LEU A 51 -2.16 -22.41 -2.33
C LEU A 51 -3.51 -22.87 -2.93
N PRO A 52 -4.61 -22.93 -2.15
CA PRO A 52 -5.92 -23.31 -2.69
C PRO A 52 -6.40 -22.32 -3.76
N LEU A 53 -6.89 -22.84 -4.90
CA LEU A 53 -7.35 -22.00 -6.01
C LEU A 53 -8.53 -21.09 -5.61
N ASP A 54 -9.42 -21.58 -4.73
CA ASP A 54 -10.53 -20.77 -4.22
C ASP A 54 -10.07 -19.63 -3.30
N GLU A 55 -8.91 -19.76 -2.66
CA GLU A 55 -8.29 -18.66 -1.90
C GLU A 55 -7.80 -17.56 -2.85
N LEU A 56 -7.07 -17.92 -3.90
CA LEU A 56 -6.63 -16.99 -4.94
C LEU A 56 -7.82 -16.33 -5.67
N ARG A 57 -8.88 -17.08 -5.96
CA ARG A 57 -10.13 -16.54 -6.52
C ARG A 57 -10.75 -15.49 -5.62
N ARG A 58 -10.88 -15.77 -4.30
CA ARG A 58 -11.41 -14.80 -3.32
C ARG A 58 -10.58 -13.52 -3.24
N VAL A 59 -9.26 -13.62 -3.18
CA VAL A 59 -8.36 -12.45 -3.21
C VAL A 59 -8.53 -11.65 -4.51
N THR A 60 -8.61 -12.33 -5.66
CA THR A 60 -8.78 -11.69 -6.97
C THR A 60 -10.13 -10.96 -7.09
N THR A 61 -11.21 -11.55 -6.57
CA THR A 61 -12.52 -10.90 -6.48
C THR A 61 -12.46 -9.65 -5.61
N SER A 62 -11.81 -9.72 -4.44
CA SER A 62 -11.64 -8.57 -3.55
C SER A 62 -10.84 -7.42 -4.19
N VAL A 63 -9.76 -7.73 -4.93
CA VAL A 63 -9.06 -6.73 -5.76
C VAL A 63 -10.01 -6.07 -6.77
N ALA A 64 -10.82 -6.85 -7.49
CA ALA A 64 -11.74 -6.32 -8.49
C ALA A 64 -12.85 -5.46 -7.87
N GLU A 65 -13.35 -5.82 -6.70
CA GLU A 65 -14.36 -5.07 -5.94
C GLU A 65 -13.80 -3.77 -5.37
N ALA A 66 -12.62 -3.81 -4.72
CA ALA A 66 -11.95 -2.63 -4.20
C ALA A 66 -11.57 -1.65 -5.32
N ALA A 67 -11.06 -2.16 -6.45
CA ALA A 67 -10.72 -1.33 -7.62
C ALA A 67 -11.97 -0.62 -8.19
N ARG A 68 -13.08 -1.35 -8.33
CA ARG A 68 -14.38 -0.79 -8.74
C ARG A 68 -14.89 0.26 -7.73
N ALA A 69 -14.79 0.00 -6.43
CA ALA A 69 -15.20 0.94 -5.38
C ALA A 69 -14.37 2.23 -5.40
N CYS A 70 -13.11 2.15 -5.84
CA CYS A 70 -12.19 3.29 -6.03
C CYS A 70 -12.31 4.00 -7.38
N ASP A 71 -13.17 3.53 -8.30
CA ASP A 71 -13.25 4.00 -9.69
C ASP A 71 -11.89 3.93 -10.43
N VAL A 72 -11.11 2.87 -10.18
CA VAL A 72 -9.81 2.62 -10.82
C VAL A 72 -9.80 1.27 -11.52
N ARG A 73 -9.10 1.18 -12.66
CA ARG A 73 -8.97 -0.08 -13.42
C ARG A 73 -7.62 -0.74 -13.18
N VAL A 74 -7.63 -2.05 -12.95
CA VAL A 74 -6.45 -2.90 -13.17
C VAL A 74 -6.31 -3.10 -14.68
N VAL A 75 -5.22 -2.63 -15.29
CA VAL A 75 -5.03 -2.56 -16.75
C VAL A 75 -3.96 -3.52 -17.29
N THR A 76 -3.19 -4.14 -16.41
CA THR A 76 -2.18 -5.13 -16.74
C THR A 76 -1.79 -5.89 -15.47
N GLY A 77 -1.13 -7.04 -15.61
CA GLY A 77 -0.65 -7.79 -14.47
C GLY A 77 0.32 -8.90 -14.83
N ASP A 78 0.81 -9.58 -13.80
CA ASP A 78 1.68 -10.75 -13.92
C ASP A 78 1.34 -11.80 -12.85
N THR A 79 1.71 -13.06 -13.09
CA THR A 79 1.57 -14.12 -12.09
C THR A 79 2.77 -15.05 -12.16
N LYS A 80 3.36 -15.36 -11.01
CA LYS A 80 4.44 -16.33 -10.85
C LYS A 80 4.07 -17.32 -9.76
N VAL A 81 4.30 -18.60 -10.05
CA VAL A 81 4.21 -19.67 -9.06
C VAL A 81 5.62 -20.02 -8.64
N VAL A 82 5.89 -20.05 -7.33
CA VAL A 82 7.16 -20.49 -6.75
C VAL A 82 6.98 -21.84 -6.07
N GLY A 83 8.06 -22.62 -5.98
CA GLY A 83 8.01 -23.92 -5.31
C GLY A 83 7.64 -23.79 -3.83
N LYS A 84 7.09 -24.86 -3.25
CA LYS A 84 6.68 -24.90 -1.85
C LYS A 84 7.81 -24.49 -0.89
N GLY A 85 7.50 -23.62 0.08
CA GLY A 85 8.44 -23.04 1.03
C GLY A 85 9.22 -21.81 0.53
N ALA A 86 9.01 -21.34 -0.70
CA ALA A 86 9.67 -20.16 -1.26
C ALA A 86 8.88 -18.83 -1.10
N ALA A 87 7.64 -18.90 -0.62
CA ALA A 87 6.78 -17.77 -0.24
C ALA A 87 5.84 -18.19 0.90
N ASP A 88 5.17 -17.25 1.56
CA ASP A 88 4.14 -17.54 2.58
C ASP A 88 2.73 -17.54 1.95
N GLY A 89 2.44 -18.55 1.14
CA GLY A 89 1.18 -18.72 0.41
C GLY A 89 0.96 -17.76 -0.77
N LEU A 90 0.87 -16.45 -0.51
CA LEU A 90 0.58 -15.43 -1.54
C LEU A 90 1.14 -14.07 -1.16
N PHE A 91 1.93 -13.49 -2.05
CA PHE A 91 2.28 -12.06 -2.02
C PHE A 91 1.62 -11.34 -3.20
N VAL A 92 1.19 -10.10 -2.95
CA VAL A 92 0.53 -9.24 -3.95
C VAL A 92 1.37 -7.98 -4.12
N THR A 93 1.62 -7.55 -5.35
CA THR A 93 2.26 -6.26 -5.63
C THR A 93 1.34 -5.47 -6.53
N THR A 94 1.07 -4.23 -6.15
CA THR A 94 0.32 -3.27 -6.96
C THR A 94 1.20 -2.08 -7.29
N THR A 95 1.05 -1.56 -8.51
CA THR A 95 1.70 -0.33 -8.96
C THR A 95 0.63 0.60 -9.50
N GLY A 96 0.54 1.80 -8.96
CA GLY A 96 -0.50 2.76 -9.31
C GLY A 96 0.03 3.93 -10.12
N ILE A 97 -0.72 4.31 -11.15
CA ILE A 97 -0.51 5.54 -11.91
C ILE A 97 -1.64 6.52 -11.57
N GLY A 98 -1.26 7.74 -11.18
CA GLY A 98 -2.20 8.82 -10.86
C GLY A 98 -1.85 10.16 -11.52
N VAL A 99 -2.84 11.03 -11.66
CA VAL A 99 -2.70 12.39 -12.20
C VAL A 99 -2.89 13.40 -11.07
N ARG A 100 -1.96 14.36 -10.93
CA ARG A 100 -2.00 15.39 -9.88
C ARG A 100 -3.30 16.20 -9.99
N LEU A 101 -4.00 16.35 -8.86
CA LEU A 101 -5.18 17.19 -8.74
C LEU A 101 -4.83 18.67 -9.02
N PRO A 102 -5.70 19.44 -9.69
CA PRO A 102 -5.55 20.89 -9.79
C PRO A 102 -5.43 21.53 -8.40
N GLY A 103 -4.46 22.44 -8.22
CA GLY A 103 -4.20 23.09 -6.94
C GLY A 103 -3.47 22.24 -5.88
N ALA A 104 -3.19 20.96 -6.14
CA ALA A 104 -2.46 20.11 -5.20
C ALA A 104 -0.95 20.42 -5.19
N HIS A 105 -0.49 21.16 -4.18
CA HIS A 105 0.92 21.46 -3.94
C HIS A 105 1.54 20.59 -2.83
N VAL A 106 0.97 19.40 -2.58
CA VAL A 106 1.42 18.48 -1.53
C VAL A 106 2.82 17.92 -1.83
N ALA A 107 3.71 17.96 -0.83
CA ALA A 107 4.97 17.22 -0.77
C ALA A 107 5.46 17.08 0.67
N ALA A 108 6.20 16.02 1.01
CA ALA A 108 6.67 15.76 2.38
C ALA A 108 7.57 16.86 2.97
N ALA A 109 8.19 17.68 2.12
CA ALA A 109 9.09 18.78 2.50
C ALA A 109 8.43 20.17 2.62
N ASN A 110 7.10 20.26 2.48
CA ASN A 110 6.40 21.54 2.40
C ASN A 110 5.85 22.06 3.74
N GLY A 111 6.01 21.31 4.84
CA GLY A 111 5.54 21.69 6.17
C GLY A 111 6.20 22.97 6.69
N ARG A 112 5.45 23.77 7.44
CA ARG A 112 5.88 25.09 7.93
C ARG A 112 5.56 25.27 9.41
N PRO A 113 6.41 25.96 10.18
CA PRO A 113 6.07 26.38 11.54
C PRO A 113 4.75 27.16 11.55
N GLY A 114 3.83 26.76 12.42
CA GLY A 114 2.46 27.28 12.51
C GLY A 114 1.39 26.41 11.84
N ASP A 115 1.75 25.44 10.99
CA ASP A 115 0.79 24.52 10.39
C ASP A 115 0.05 23.70 11.47
N ALA A 116 -1.26 23.52 11.31
CA ALA A 116 -2.04 22.59 12.11
C ALA A 116 -1.75 21.15 11.65
N VAL A 117 -1.57 20.25 12.62
CA VAL A 117 -1.45 18.81 12.35
C VAL A 117 -2.83 18.18 12.45
N LEU A 118 -3.39 17.76 11.31
CA LEU A 118 -4.69 17.11 11.21
C LEU A 118 -4.53 15.60 10.99
N LEU A 119 -5.40 14.81 11.61
CA LEU A 119 -5.47 13.36 11.50
C LEU A 119 -6.89 12.96 11.08
N SER A 120 -7.07 11.98 10.20
CA SER A 120 -8.38 11.63 9.65
C SER A 120 -9.27 10.77 10.54
N GLY A 121 -8.70 10.02 11.50
CA GLY A 121 -9.46 9.10 12.32
C GLY A 121 -8.62 8.37 13.37
N PRO A 122 -9.22 7.37 14.05
CA PRO A 122 -8.54 6.58 15.08
C PRO A 122 -7.33 5.82 14.54
N ILE A 123 -6.31 5.65 15.38
CA ILE A 123 -5.09 4.90 15.06
C ILE A 123 -5.02 3.51 15.72
N GLY A 124 -4.13 2.67 15.21
CA GLY A 124 -3.78 1.33 15.70
C GLY A 124 -4.74 0.20 15.27
N LEU A 125 -5.82 0.52 14.55
CA LEU A 125 -6.88 -0.44 14.20
C LEU A 125 -6.38 -1.60 13.34
N HIS A 126 -5.68 -1.35 12.22
CA HIS A 126 -5.14 -2.44 11.39
C HIS A 126 -4.14 -3.31 12.15
N GLY A 127 -3.07 -2.72 12.68
CA GLY A 127 -2.00 -3.50 13.32
C GLY A 127 -2.47 -4.34 14.52
N ILE A 128 -3.34 -3.81 15.39
CA ILE A 128 -3.90 -4.62 16.49
C ILE A 128 -4.87 -5.69 15.97
N THR A 129 -5.67 -5.42 14.92
CA THR A 129 -6.54 -6.45 14.33
C THR A 129 -5.73 -7.62 13.78
N ILE A 130 -4.62 -7.34 13.07
CA ILE A 130 -3.72 -8.39 12.55
C ILE A 130 -3.08 -9.16 13.71
N LEU A 131 -2.53 -8.48 14.72
CA LEU A 131 -1.94 -9.14 15.90
C LEU A 131 -2.94 -10.02 16.65
N SER A 132 -4.14 -9.51 16.94
CA SER A 132 -5.18 -10.30 17.62
C SER A 132 -5.51 -11.56 16.81
N THR A 133 -5.78 -11.40 15.51
CA THR A 133 -6.13 -12.53 14.62
C THR A 133 -4.99 -13.56 14.50
N ARG A 134 -3.73 -13.13 14.58
CA ARG A 134 -2.56 -14.01 14.47
C ARG A 134 -2.24 -14.75 15.77
N GLU A 135 -2.29 -14.06 16.91
CA GLU A 135 -1.91 -14.62 18.21
C GLU A 135 -3.12 -15.18 19.01
N GLY A 136 -4.35 -14.99 18.53
CA GLY A 136 -5.59 -15.48 19.16
C GLY A 136 -5.94 -14.76 20.47
N LEU A 137 -5.75 -13.44 20.52
CA LEU A 137 -5.86 -12.66 21.76
C LEU A 137 -7.30 -12.42 22.23
N GLY A 138 -8.31 -12.71 21.40
CA GLY A 138 -9.73 -12.63 21.74
C GLY A 138 -10.39 -11.28 21.44
N PHE A 139 -9.67 -10.32 20.86
CA PHE A 139 -10.23 -9.01 20.47
C PHE A 139 -10.87 -9.01 19.06
N GLU A 140 -10.75 -10.10 18.29
CA GLU A 140 -11.13 -10.20 16.86
C GLU A 140 -12.62 -10.00 16.63
N SER A 141 -13.45 -10.26 17.65
CA SER A 141 -14.89 -10.03 17.64
C SER A 141 -15.28 -8.54 17.78
N SER A 142 -14.33 -7.69 18.17
CA SER A 142 -14.55 -6.28 18.53
C SER A 142 -13.70 -5.29 17.73
N LEU A 143 -12.67 -5.77 17.03
CA LEU A 143 -11.74 -4.98 16.22
C LEU A 143 -11.82 -5.39 14.76
N ALA A 144 -11.72 -4.39 13.90
CA ALA A 144 -11.58 -4.55 12.46
C ALA A 144 -10.52 -3.58 11.95
N SER A 145 -9.78 -3.99 10.91
CA SER A 145 -8.84 -3.12 10.22
C SER A 145 -9.57 -1.89 9.68
N ASP A 146 -8.89 -0.75 9.73
CA ASP A 146 -9.37 0.50 9.14
C ASP A 146 -9.26 0.53 7.60
N SER A 147 -8.63 -0.48 6.96
CA SER A 147 -8.26 -0.51 5.53
C SER A 147 -9.36 0.04 4.61
N ARG A 148 -9.09 1.20 4.01
CA ARG A 148 -10.02 1.90 3.11
C ARG A 148 -9.29 2.85 2.17
N PRO A 149 -9.88 3.21 1.02
CA PRO A 149 -9.28 4.14 0.09
C PRO A 149 -9.54 5.60 0.51
N LEU A 150 -8.49 6.42 0.50
CA LEU A 150 -8.49 7.79 1.01
C LEU A 150 -8.44 8.87 -0.09
N HIS A 151 -8.40 8.48 -1.37
CA HIS A 151 -8.35 9.41 -2.51
C HIS A 151 -9.49 10.44 -2.51
N ARG A 152 -10.70 10.06 -2.08
CA ARG A 152 -11.85 10.99 -1.95
C ARG A 152 -11.69 11.98 -0.81
N LEU A 153 -11.09 11.53 0.31
CA LEU A 153 -10.77 12.37 1.46
C LEU A 153 -9.68 13.40 1.10
N ALA A 154 -8.57 12.94 0.53
CA ALA A 154 -7.48 13.80 0.07
C ALA A 154 -7.97 14.83 -0.98
N ALA A 155 -8.83 14.42 -1.92
CA ALA A 155 -9.44 15.33 -2.87
C ALA A 155 -10.34 16.40 -2.21
N ALA A 156 -11.13 16.02 -1.19
CA ALA A 156 -11.93 16.98 -0.43
C ALA A 156 -11.06 17.99 0.34
N MET A 157 -9.97 17.51 0.98
CA MET A 157 -9.00 18.37 1.68
C MET A 157 -8.33 19.36 0.72
N ILE A 158 -7.83 18.88 -0.42
CA ILE A 158 -7.20 19.72 -1.45
C ILE A 158 -8.20 20.71 -2.04
N THR A 159 -9.48 20.34 -2.20
CA THR A 159 -10.53 21.25 -2.67
C THR A 159 -10.81 22.38 -1.66
N ALA A 160 -10.82 22.08 -0.36
CA ALA A 160 -11.09 23.06 0.69
C ALA A 160 -9.87 23.95 1.04
N GLY A 161 -8.67 23.38 1.05
CA GLY A 161 -7.44 24.07 1.45
C GLY A 161 -6.60 24.61 0.29
N ALA A 162 -6.78 24.10 -0.93
CA ALA A 162 -5.93 24.36 -2.10
C ALA A 162 -4.44 24.20 -1.78
N CYS A 163 -3.62 25.21 -2.04
CA CYS A 163 -2.18 25.21 -1.70
C CYS A 163 -1.88 25.24 -0.19
N GLY A 164 -2.89 25.43 0.67
CA GLY A 164 -2.77 25.38 2.13
C GLY A 164 -2.75 23.96 2.70
N VAL A 165 -2.95 22.91 1.90
CA VAL A 165 -2.59 21.54 2.28
C VAL A 165 -1.13 21.31 1.89
N HIS A 166 -0.22 21.41 2.85
CA HIS A 166 1.22 21.37 2.59
C HIS A 166 1.73 19.93 2.49
N THR A 167 1.34 19.07 3.44
CA THR A 167 1.75 17.66 3.49
C THR A 167 0.55 16.72 3.63
N LEU A 168 0.69 15.50 3.14
CA LEU A 168 -0.19 14.36 3.39
C LEU A 168 0.71 13.13 3.55
N ARG A 169 0.41 12.25 4.51
CA ARG A 169 1.06 10.95 4.71
C ARG A 169 0.08 9.98 5.34
N ASP A 170 0.09 8.75 4.89
CA ASP A 170 -0.62 7.62 5.49
C ASP A 170 0.29 6.91 6.51
N PRO A 171 -0.14 6.74 7.78
CA PRO A 171 0.70 6.15 8.82
C PRO A 171 0.64 4.62 8.79
N THR A 172 1.18 4.01 7.73
CA THR A 172 1.28 2.55 7.53
C THR A 172 2.39 1.97 8.43
N ARG A 173 3.48 1.44 7.88
CA ARG A 173 4.55 0.81 8.70
C ARG A 173 5.24 1.84 9.59
N GLY A 174 5.40 1.49 10.87
CA GLY A 174 5.92 2.39 11.90
C GLY A 174 4.94 3.46 12.38
N GLY A 175 3.68 3.42 11.93
CA GLY A 175 2.56 4.18 12.47
C GLY A 175 2.67 5.70 12.34
N LEU A 176 1.87 6.39 13.15
CA LEU A 176 1.80 7.85 13.21
C LEU A 176 3.15 8.47 13.62
N ALA A 177 3.88 7.80 14.51
CA ALA A 177 5.22 8.20 14.94
C ALA A 177 6.20 8.31 13.77
N SER A 178 6.27 7.29 12.91
CA SER A 178 7.22 7.29 11.80
C SER A 178 6.78 8.25 10.69
N ALA A 179 5.49 8.28 10.34
CA ALA A 179 4.95 9.24 9.37
C ALA A 179 5.21 10.70 9.75
N LEU A 180 5.04 11.07 11.03
CA LEU A 180 5.33 12.42 11.50
C LEU A 180 6.82 12.74 11.55
N ASN A 181 7.67 11.80 11.95
CA ASN A 181 9.13 12.02 11.94
C ASN A 181 9.68 12.16 10.51
N GLU A 182 9.16 11.39 9.54
CA GLU A 182 9.49 11.57 8.12
C GLU A 182 9.11 12.96 7.61
N LEU A 183 7.89 13.42 7.89
CA LEU A 183 7.42 14.75 7.49
C LEU A 183 8.22 15.88 8.17
N ALA A 184 8.50 15.74 9.47
CA ALA A 184 9.31 16.68 10.25
C ALA A 184 10.74 16.80 9.69
N ALA A 185 11.38 15.66 9.40
CA ALA A 185 12.73 15.61 8.85
C ALA A 185 12.78 16.15 7.41
N ALA A 186 11.84 15.76 6.55
CA ALA A 186 11.78 16.22 5.16
C ALA A 186 11.49 17.72 5.04
N SER A 187 10.66 18.28 5.94
CA SER A 187 10.33 19.72 5.97
C SER A 187 11.32 20.57 6.77
N GLY A 188 12.22 19.97 7.56
CA GLY A 188 13.15 20.70 8.42
C GLY A 188 12.46 21.43 9.59
N VAL A 189 11.37 20.87 10.12
CA VAL A 189 10.51 21.45 11.18
C VAL A 189 10.40 20.50 12.37
N GLY A 190 10.00 21.01 13.52
CA GLY A 190 9.55 20.18 14.64
C GLY A 190 8.04 19.96 14.60
N VAL A 191 7.55 18.96 15.32
CA VAL A 191 6.11 18.71 15.50
C VAL A 191 5.80 18.54 16.99
N GLU A 192 4.85 19.31 17.50
CA GLU A 192 4.33 19.18 18.86
C GLU A 192 2.91 18.62 18.81
N LEU A 193 2.73 17.42 19.37
CA LEU A 193 1.45 16.73 19.52
C LEU A 193 0.83 16.95 20.90
N ASP A 194 -0.49 16.95 20.95
CA ASP A 194 -1.27 16.89 22.18
C ASP A 194 -1.76 15.45 22.40
N GLU A 195 -1.20 14.74 23.39
CA GLU A 195 -1.56 13.34 23.70
C GLU A 195 -3.08 13.10 23.80
N PRO A 196 -3.87 13.95 24.49
CA PRO A 196 -5.32 13.70 24.64
C PRO A 196 -6.13 13.94 23.36
N ALA A 197 -5.53 14.55 22.33
CA ALA A 197 -6.17 14.82 21.06
C ALA A 197 -6.02 13.66 20.07
N VAL A 198 -5.10 12.72 20.31
CA VAL A 198 -4.89 11.54 19.45
C VAL A 198 -6.01 10.51 19.71
N PRO A 199 -6.87 10.21 18.72
CA PRO A 199 -7.96 9.26 18.89
C PRO A 199 -7.43 7.83 18.89
N ILE A 200 -7.48 7.16 20.04
CA ILE A 200 -7.08 5.76 20.22
C ILE A 200 -8.30 5.00 20.77
N PRO A 201 -8.86 4.00 20.05
CA PRO A 201 -9.97 3.20 20.55
C PRO A 201 -9.60 2.45 21.84
N ALA A 202 -10.52 2.32 22.79
CA ALA A 202 -10.24 1.70 24.08
C ALA A 202 -9.72 0.24 23.96
N GLN A 203 -10.23 -0.50 22.98
CA GLN A 203 -9.77 -1.86 22.66
C GLN A 203 -8.35 -1.89 22.08
N VAL A 204 -7.99 -0.89 21.27
CA VAL A 204 -6.61 -0.73 20.75
C VAL A 204 -5.66 -0.39 21.88
N ALA A 205 -6.03 0.56 22.76
CA ALA A 205 -5.25 0.92 23.93
C ALA A 205 -5.02 -0.30 24.86
N ALA A 206 -6.08 -1.02 25.23
CA ALA A 206 -5.99 -2.20 26.09
C ALA A 206 -5.11 -3.32 25.48
N ALA A 207 -5.18 -3.53 24.17
CA ALA A 207 -4.31 -4.49 23.49
C ALA A 207 -2.85 -4.00 23.42
N CYS A 208 -2.62 -2.70 23.19
CA CYS A 208 -1.28 -2.11 23.24
C CYS A 208 -0.65 -2.25 24.63
N ASP A 209 -1.40 -1.92 25.69
CA ASP A 209 -0.98 -2.06 27.09
C ASP A 209 -0.61 -3.52 27.44
N LEU A 210 -1.45 -4.48 27.01
CA LEU A 210 -1.22 -5.92 27.25
C LEU A 210 0.04 -6.43 26.53
N LEU A 211 0.35 -5.90 25.34
CA LEU A 211 1.45 -6.34 24.49
C LEU A 211 2.74 -5.51 24.68
N GLY A 212 2.71 -4.44 25.49
CA GLY A 212 3.84 -3.52 25.67
C GLY A 212 4.16 -2.68 24.42
N LEU A 213 3.15 -2.35 23.62
CA LEU A 213 3.28 -1.55 22.39
C LEU A 213 2.83 -0.10 22.63
N ASP A 214 3.48 0.88 21.97
CA ASP A 214 2.93 2.24 21.87
C ASP A 214 2.02 2.30 20.62
N PRO A 215 0.73 2.68 20.75
CA PRO A 215 -0.20 2.77 19.62
C PRO A 215 0.25 3.74 18.51
N LEU A 216 1.14 4.70 18.81
CA LEU A 216 1.71 5.61 17.82
C LEU A 216 2.60 4.91 16.78
N HIS A 217 3.16 3.74 17.10
CA HIS A 217 4.00 2.96 16.18
C HIS A 217 3.22 1.86 15.42
N VAL A 218 1.97 1.61 15.80
CA VAL A 218 1.11 0.59 15.19
C VAL A 218 0.56 1.05 13.84
N ALA A 219 0.57 0.14 12.86
CA ALA A 219 0.18 0.43 11.48
C ALA A 219 -1.33 0.66 11.27
N ASN A 220 -1.63 1.50 10.27
CA ASN A 220 -2.97 1.96 9.88
C ASN A 220 -3.09 1.87 8.35
N GLU A 221 -4.22 1.41 7.84
CA GLU A 221 -4.43 1.20 6.39
C GLU A 221 -5.60 2.01 5.81
N GLY A 222 -6.18 2.90 6.63
CA GLY A 222 -7.31 3.75 6.31
C GLY A 222 -7.29 5.09 7.05
N CYS A 223 -6.09 5.54 7.44
CA CYS A 223 -5.86 6.81 8.12
C CYS A 223 -4.86 7.68 7.33
N LEU A 224 -4.92 9.00 7.49
CA LEU A 224 -3.90 9.94 7.03
C LEU A 224 -3.63 11.03 8.06
N VAL A 225 -2.43 11.58 8.01
CA VAL A 225 -1.99 12.78 8.73
C VAL A 225 -1.55 13.86 7.74
N ALA A 226 -1.77 15.13 8.10
CA ALA A 226 -1.55 16.28 7.22
C ALA A 226 -1.07 17.51 7.99
N PHE A 227 -0.16 18.28 7.38
CA PHE A 227 0.16 19.65 7.81
C PHE A 227 -0.60 20.63 6.92
N VAL A 228 -1.38 21.51 7.56
CA VAL A 228 -2.30 22.42 6.90
C VAL A 228 -2.13 23.83 7.45
N ASP A 229 -2.10 24.82 6.55
CA ASP A 229 -2.11 26.25 6.87
C ASP A 229 -3.17 26.54 7.95
N PRO A 230 -2.81 27.19 9.09
CA PRO A 230 -3.75 27.43 10.18
C PRO A 230 -4.97 28.27 9.77
N ALA A 231 -4.86 29.12 8.74
CA ALA A 231 -5.99 29.87 8.18
C ALA A 231 -6.95 29.00 7.32
N ARG A 232 -6.53 27.78 6.97
CA ARG A 232 -7.33 26.79 6.21
C ARG A 232 -7.74 25.57 7.05
N ALA A 233 -7.11 25.35 8.20
CA ALA A 233 -7.28 24.17 9.04
C ALA A 233 -8.75 23.81 9.32
N GLU A 234 -9.57 24.76 9.77
CA GLU A 234 -10.99 24.50 10.08
C GLU A 234 -11.83 24.15 8.84
N ALA A 235 -11.57 24.81 7.69
CA ALA A 235 -12.26 24.51 6.44
C ALA A 235 -11.90 23.12 5.90
N VAL A 236 -10.62 22.74 6.00
CA VAL A 236 -10.14 21.40 5.65
C VAL A 236 -10.71 20.36 6.60
N LEU A 237 -10.72 20.61 7.91
CA LEU A 237 -11.25 19.71 8.93
C LEU A 237 -12.76 19.48 8.78
N ALA A 238 -13.52 20.53 8.43
CA ALA A 238 -14.94 20.40 8.08
C ALA A 238 -15.15 19.55 6.82
N ALA A 239 -14.32 19.74 5.78
CA ALA A 239 -14.36 18.93 4.57
C ALA A 239 -13.97 17.45 4.82
N MET A 240 -13.05 17.18 5.76
CA MET A 240 -12.72 15.83 6.20
C MET A 240 -13.90 15.16 6.92
N ARG A 241 -14.55 15.87 7.85
CA ARG A 241 -15.70 15.35 8.61
C ARG A 241 -16.96 15.11 7.76
N ALA A 242 -17.08 15.81 6.63
CA ALA A 242 -18.12 15.56 5.62
C ALA A 242 -17.92 14.26 4.80
N ARG A 243 -16.82 13.53 5.03
CA ARG A 243 -16.46 12.28 4.36
C ARG A 243 -16.54 11.10 5.35
N PRO A 244 -17.18 9.96 5.02
CA PRO A 244 -17.16 8.76 5.86
C PRO A 244 -15.75 8.30 6.23
N GLU A 245 -14.80 8.52 5.32
CA GLU A 245 -13.38 8.20 5.50
C GLU A 245 -12.68 9.10 6.54
N GLY A 246 -13.23 10.28 6.83
CA GLY A 246 -12.69 11.30 7.74
C GLY A 246 -13.65 11.77 8.83
N ALA A 247 -14.72 11.01 9.12
CA ALA A 247 -15.77 11.40 10.05
C ALA A 247 -15.25 11.69 11.48
N CYS A 248 -14.20 10.99 11.89
CA CYS A 248 -13.53 11.16 13.18
C CYS A 248 -12.31 12.11 13.11
N ALA A 249 -12.18 12.89 12.03
CA ALA A 249 -11.01 13.75 11.85
C ALA A 249 -10.87 14.78 12.97
N THR A 250 -9.63 15.04 13.37
CA THR A 250 -9.30 15.97 14.47
C THR A 250 -7.95 16.63 14.25
N ARG A 251 -7.73 17.75 14.93
CA ARG A 251 -6.40 18.35 15.07
C ARG A 251 -5.70 17.68 16.25
N ILE A 252 -4.49 17.17 16.03
CA ILE A 252 -3.69 16.46 17.04
C ILE A 252 -2.46 17.24 17.51
N GLY A 253 -2.18 18.40 16.92
CA GLY A 253 -0.97 19.17 17.24
C GLY A 253 -0.72 20.37 16.33
N THR A 254 0.53 20.83 16.36
CA THR A 254 1.03 21.97 15.58
C THR A 254 2.48 21.74 15.14
N VAL A 255 2.83 22.19 13.94
CA VAL A 255 4.21 22.22 13.45
C VAL A 255 4.93 23.42 14.04
N VAL A 256 6.16 23.25 14.53
CA VAL A 256 6.94 24.27 15.25
C VAL A 256 8.32 24.49 14.65
N ALA A 257 8.93 25.64 14.96
CA ALA A 257 10.30 25.96 14.53
C ALA A 257 11.38 25.34 15.44
N GLY A 258 11.01 24.96 16.68
CA GLY A 258 11.91 24.30 17.62
C GLY A 258 12.14 22.83 17.24
N HIS A 259 13.29 22.28 17.63
CA HIS A 259 13.65 20.87 17.44
C HIS A 259 13.42 20.31 16.00
N PRO A 260 14.00 20.91 14.93
CA PRO A 260 13.86 20.40 13.57
C PRO A 260 14.14 18.90 13.41
N GLY A 261 13.27 18.22 12.65
CA GLY A 261 13.38 16.78 12.41
C GLY A 261 13.00 15.90 13.61
N ARG A 262 12.26 16.44 14.59
CA ARG A 262 11.77 15.68 15.75
C ARG A 262 10.28 15.88 15.98
N VAL A 263 9.65 14.84 16.51
CA VAL A 263 8.29 14.88 17.06
C VAL A 263 8.38 14.83 18.58
N THR A 264 7.67 15.72 19.25
CA THR A 264 7.42 15.67 20.69
C THR A 264 5.93 15.59 20.95
N MET A 265 5.56 15.03 22.11
CA MET A 265 4.17 14.95 22.53
C MET A 265 4.02 15.47 23.96
N ARG A 266 3.10 16.42 24.12
CA ARG A 266 2.68 16.99 25.40
C ARG A 266 1.68 16.05 26.06
N THR A 267 2.05 15.56 27.24
CA THR A 267 1.27 14.58 27.99
C THR A 267 0.11 15.22 28.75
N LEU A 268 -0.78 14.38 29.29
CA LEU A 268 -1.86 14.80 30.21
C LEU A 268 -1.39 15.65 31.39
N VAL A 269 -0.16 15.45 31.89
CA VAL A 269 0.42 16.21 33.02
C VAL A 269 1.26 17.42 32.57
N GLY A 270 1.26 17.75 31.28
CA GLY A 270 1.97 18.89 30.70
C GLY A 270 3.48 18.69 30.52
N SER A 271 4.02 17.50 30.77
CA SER A 271 5.39 17.14 30.39
C SER A 271 5.47 16.86 28.89
N HIS A 272 6.69 16.92 28.32
CA HIS A 272 6.92 16.55 26.93
C HIS A 272 7.74 15.26 26.87
N ARG A 273 7.32 14.30 26.03
CA ARG A 273 8.13 13.14 25.63
C ARG A 273 8.54 13.27 24.16
N VAL A 274 9.72 12.77 23.80
CA VAL A 274 10.10 12.62 22.38
C VAL A 274 9.37 11.40 21.83
N ILE A 275 8.86 11.51 20.61
CA ILE A 275 8.27 10.39 19.86
C ILE A 275 9.29 10.00 18.80
N ASP A 276 10.10 9.00 19.09
CA ASP A 276 11.11 8.51 18.16
C ASP A 276 10.47 7.70 17.01
N MET A 277 11.14 7.70 15.85
CA MET A 277 10.82 6.82 14.73
C MET A 277 11.01 5.36 15.15
N LEU A 278 10.20 4.43 14.61
CA LEU A 278 10.34 3.02 14.95
C LEU A 278 11.69 2.47 14.47
N VAL A 279 12.43 1.79 15.36
CA VAL A 279 13.67 1.10 15.02
C VAL A 279 13.39 -0.40 14.88
N GLY A 280 13.29 -0.87 13.64
CA GLY A 280 12.90 -2.24 13.30
C GLY A 280 11.42 -2.38 12.95
N GLU A 281 10.92 -3.61 12.84
CA GLU A 281 9.53 -3.90 12.46
C GLU A 281 8.82 -4.63 13.62
N GLN A 282 7.70 -4.07 14.11
CA GLN A 282 6.91 -4.67 15.20
C GLN A 282 5.94 -5.76 14.71
N LEU A 283 5.62 -5.76 13.42
CA LEU A 283 4.49 -6.51 12.83
C LEU A 283 4.93 -7.47 11.72
N ALA A 284 6.22 -7.83 11.67
CA ALA A 284 6.79 -8.63 10.59
C ALA A 284 5.92 -9.87 10.30
N GLY A 285 5.70 -10.12 9.01
CA GLY A 285 4.76 -11.16 8.53
C GLY A 285 5.16 -12.60 8.86
N HIS A 286 6.26 -12.81 9.59
CA HIS A 286 6.78 -14.13 9.93
C HIS A 286 6.66 -14.44 11.44
N PRO A 287 5.93 -15.50 11.84
CA PRO A 287 5.72 -15.84 13.26
C PRO A 287 7.01 -16.00 14.08
N ALA A 288 8.10 -16.44 13.42
CA ALA A 288 9.37 -16.70 14.07
C ALA A 288 10.13 -15.45 14.57
N GLU A 289 9.78 -14.24 14.10
CA GLU A 289 10.41 -13.00 14.58
C GLU A 289 9.66 -12.41 15.77
N CYS A 290 8.32 -12.42 15.75
CA CYS A 290 7.50 -12.01 16.89
C CYS A 290 7.79 -12.87 18.14
N ALA A 291 7.98 -14.17 17.97
CA ALA A 291 8.36 -15.08 19.05
C ALA A 291 9.75 -14.73 19.66
N ARG A 292 10.73 -14.29 18.85
CA ARG A 292 12.04 -13.85 19.38
C ARG A 292 11.92 -12.56 20.20
N GLN A 293 11.03 -11.66 19.78
CA GLN A 293 10.80 -10.39 20.47
C GLN A 293 10.15 -10.62 21.85
N LEU A 294 9.23 -11.57 21.95
CA LEU A 294 8.61 -11.99 23.22
C LEU A 294 9.58 -12.79 24.12
N HIS A 295 10.40 -13.68 23.56
CA HIS A 295 11.39 -14.45 24.34
C HIS A 295 12.63 -13.62 24.75
N GLY A 296 12.90 -12.49 24.11
CA GLY A 296 14.01 -11.59 24.44
C GLY A 296 13.87 -10.85 25.79
N ILE A 297 12.67 -10.85 26.39
CA ILE A 297 12.37 -10.14 27.65
C ILE A 297 12.89 -10.94 28.88
N GLY A 298 13.40 -12.17 28.69
CA GLY A 298 13.66 -13.13 29.77
C GLY A 298 15.12 -13.43 30.16
N GLN A 299 16.14 -12.79 29.58
CA GLN A 299 17.56 -13.05 29.90
C GLN A 299 18.37 -11.75 29.98
N GLY A 300 18.96 -11.47 31.14
CA GLY A 300 19.80 -10.29 31.36
C GLY A 300 21.30 -10.57 31.25
N GLN A 301 22.06 -9.57 30.77
CA GLN A 301 23.53 -9.45 30.78
C GLN A 301 24.26 -10.47 29.87
N ASP A 302 25.24 -10.09 29.05
CA ASP A 302 26.45 -9.36 29.49
C ASP A 302 27.10 -8.46 28.41
N VAL A 303 28.14 -7.73 28.79
CA VAL A 303 28.77 -6.63 28.04
C VAL A 303 30.04 -7.06 27.27
N ALA A 304 30.31 -6.35 26.15
CA ALA A 304 31.60 -6.14 25.46
C ALA A 304 31.95 -6.98 24.21
N ALA A 305 31.97 -6.31 23.06
CA ALA A 305 33.04 -6.40 22.06
C ALA A 305 33.10 -5.11 21.20
N ARG A 306 34.30 -4.63 20.88
CA ARG A 306 34.53 -3.39 20.09
C ARG A 306 34.51 -3.67 18.57
N PRO A 307 34.14 -2.71 17.72
CA PRO A 307 34.24 -2.87 16.26
C PRO A 307 35.69 -2.71 15.77
N THR A 308 36.15 -3.64 14.93
CA THR A 308 37.46 -3.56 14.25
C THR A 308 37.36 -2.80 12.94
N VAL A 309 38.04 -1.65 12.87
CA VAL A 309 38.25 -0.89 11.63
C VAL A 309 39.12 -1.69 10.65
N ARG A 310 38.76 -1.71 9.36
CA ARG A 310 39.67 -2.11 8.29
C ARG A 310 39.61 -1.16 7.10
N GLN A 311 40.63 -0.32 6.97
CA GLN A 311 40.80 0.57 5.80
C GLN A 311 41.53 -0.13 4.66
N GLY A 312 41.10 0.17 3.43
CA GLY A 312 41.97 0.37 2.26
C GLY A 312 42.34 -0.86 1.41
N ARG A 313 42.05 -0.77 0.10
CA ARG A 313 43.02 -0.27 -0.91
C ARG A 313 42.35 -0.02 -2.27
N ASN A 314 43.03 0.77 -3.11
CA ASN A 314 42.54 1.34 -4.38
C ASN A 314 42.73 0.44 -5.62
N ALA A 315 42.05 0.87 -6.69
CA ALA A 315 42.40 0.77 -8.12
C ALA A 315 42.13 -0.55 -8.88
N ALA A 316 41.18 -0.53 -9.83
CA ALA A 316 41.50 -0.25 -11.26
C ALA A 316 40.23 -0.31 -12.14
N GLU A 317 40.00 0.67 -13.02
CA GLU A 317 39.21 0.49 -14.26
C GLU A 317 40.12 -0.10 -15.35
N PRO A 318 39.55 -0.72 -16.40
CA PRO A 318 39.36 0.05 -17.63
C PRO A 318 38.02 -0.20 -18.35
N ALA A 319 37.60 0.80 -19.13
CA ALA A 319 36.39 0.78 -19.96
C ALA A 319 36.50 -0.19 -21.16
N HIS A 320 35.34 -0.68 -21.66
CA HIS A 320 35.00 -0.80 -23.10
C HIS A 320 33.64 -1.52 -23.32
N HIS A 321 32.53 -0.78 -23.51
CA HIS A 321 31.52 -1.03 -24.58
C HIS A 321 30.29 -0.09 -24.47
N THR A 322 30.41 1.14 -24.96
CA THR A 322 29.26 2.01 -25.30
C THR A 322 29.07 2.04 -26.81
N ARG A 323 28.06 1.32 -27.35
CA ARG A 323 27.45 1.55 -28.68
C ARG A 323 26.18 0.70 -28.84
N ARG A 324 25.12 1.31 -29.40
CA ARG A 324 23.70 0.85 -29.42
C ARG A 324 23.07 0.96 -28.01
N LEU A 325 22.07 1.79 -27.74
CA LEU A 325 21.02 2.35 -28.60
C LEU A 325 20.91 3.88 -28.48
N ALA A 326 21.27 4.59 -29.55
CA ALA A 326 20.95 6.01 -29.73
C ALA A 326 20.29 6.19 -31.11
N ARG A 327 18.95 6.13 -31.16
CA ARG A 327 18.12 6.46 -32.33
C ARG A 327 16.62 6.49 -31.96
N ALA A 328 16.19 7.55 -31.27
CA ALA A 328 14.78 7.95 -31.12
C ALA A 328 14.67 9.36 -30.50
N ARG A 329 15.30 10.37 -31.12
CA ARG A 329 15.06 11.78 -30.81
C ARG A 329 15.03 12.57 -32.11
N GLY A 330 13.82 12.89 -32.58
CA GLY A 330 13.62 13.95 -33.56
C GLY A 330 13.85 15.29 -32.87
N VAL A 331 14.62 16.17 -33.49
CA VAL A 331 14.93 17.51 -33.01
C VAL A 331 14.74 18.45 -34.19
N ASP A 332 13.80 19.39 -34.07
CA ASP A 332 13.59 20.43 -35.08
C ASP A 332 14.64 21.55 -34.95
N HIS A 333 14.77 22.35 -36.01
CA HIS A 333 15.98 23.12 -36.29
C HIS A 333 16.38 24.21 -35.28
N ASP A 334 15.49 24.61 -34.36
CA ASP A 334 15.72 25.67 -33.37
C ASP A 334 16.02 25.16 -31.94
N GLY A 335 16.33 23.87 -31.77
CA GLY A 335 16.98 23.36 -30.55
C GLY A 335 16.14 23.26 -29.28
N HIS A 336 14.83 23.53 -29.32
CA HIS A 336 13.94 23.39 -28.15
C HIS A 336 13.45 21.95 -27.93
N VAL A 337 13.81 21.35 -26.79
CA VAL A 337 13.25 20.07 -26.33
C VAL A 337 11.91 20.28 -25.63
N SER A 338 10.82 20.17 -26.38
CA SER A 338 9.45 20.21 -25.82
C SER A 338 9.05 18.85 -25.22
N ALA A 339 9.43 18.62 -23.96
CA ALA A 339 9.07 17.41 -23.21
C ALA A 339 7.75 17.56 -22.44
N ARG A 340 6.63 17.66 -23.17
CA ARG A 340 5.28 17.38 -22.63
C ARG A 340 4.51 16.53 -23.65
N PRO A 341 4.05 15.30 -23.32
CA PRO A 341 2.97 14.71 -24.09
C PRO A 341 1.79 15.67 -24.01
N ARG A 342 1.24 16.08 -25.16
CA ARG A 342 0.07 16.98 -25.16
C ARG A 342 -1.08 16.25 -24.46
N LEU A 343 -1.87 16.98 -23.67
CA LEU A 343 -2.97 16.40 -22.89
C LEU A 343 -3.93 15.57 -23.77
N ASP A 344 -4.04 15.96 -25.04
CA ASP A 344 -4.80 15.30 -26.10
C ASP A 344 -4.29 13.91 -26.48
N GLU A 345 -3.00 13.61 -26.28
CA GLU A 345 -2.40 12.31 -26.59
C GLU A 345 -2.70 11.27 -25.50
N LEU A 346 -2.65 11.68 -24.22
CA LEU A 346 -3.14 10.86 -23.11
C LEU A 346 -4.66 10.68 -23.17
N ARG A 347 -5.40 11.73 -23.55
CA ARG A 347 -6.85 11.63 -23.85
C ARG A 347 -7.14 10.71 -25.03
N ARG A 348 -6.29 10.67 -26.07
CA ARG A 348 -6.40 9.71 -27.17
C ARG A 348 -6.11 8.28 -26.71
N ILE A 349 -5.15 8.04 -25.83
CA ILE A 349 -4.92 6.70 -25.26
C ILE A 349 -6.12 6.25 -24.43
N ALA A 350 -6.67 7.11 -23.56
CA ALA A 350 -7.91 6.83 -22.84
C ALA A 350 -9.08 6.57 -23.80
N ALA A 351 -9.28 7.43 -24.79
CA ALA A 351 -10.32 7.27 -25.80
C ALA A 351 -10.14 6.01 -26.67
N VAL A 352 -8.91 5.55 -26.95
CA VAL A 352 -8.65 4.29 -27.67
C VAL A 352 -8.97 3.06 -26.81
N LEU A 353 -8.92 3.17 -25.48
CA LEU A 353 -9.42 2.15 -24.57
C LEU A 353 -10.96 2.14 -24.53
N ASP A 354 -11.61 3.30 -24.66
CA ASP A 354 -13.09 3.39 -24.70
C ASP A 354 -13.68 3.04 -26.08
N HIS A 355 -13.03 3.42 -27.18
CA HIS A 355 -13.57 3.27 -28.53
C HIS A 355 -13.66 1.80 -28.98
N ARG A 356 -12.91 0.89 -28.34
CA ARG A 356 -13.04 -0.56 -28.54
C ARG A 356 -14.35 -1.15 -27.98
N HIS A 357 -15.11 -0.40 -27.19
CA HIS A 357 -16.47 -0.76 -26.77
C HIS A 357 -17.58 -0.22 -27.69
N ALA A 358 -17.26 0.61 -28.69
CA ALA A 358 -18.24 1.32 -29.51
C ALA A 358 -18.52 0.67 -30.89
N GLN A 359 -18.37 -0.65 -31.02
CA GLN A 359 -18.98 -1.40 -32.12
C GLN A 359 -20.14 -2.24 -31.57
N PRO A 360 -21.38 -2.06 -32.07
CA PRO A 360 -22.53 -2.79 -31.54
C PRO A 360 -22.43 -4.27 -31.93
N ALA A 361 -22.45 -5.15 -30.93
CA ALA A 361 -22.59 -6.59 -31.12
C ALA A 361 -24.00 -6.90 -31.65
N GLN A 362 -24.16 -6.92 -32.98
CA GLN A 362 -25.32 -7.57 -33.58
C GLN A 362 -25.23 -9.09 -33.36
N GLN A 363 -26.26 -9.64 -32.74
CA GLN A 363 -26.57 -11.07 -32.61
C GLN A 363 -25.73 -11.92 -31.63
N ALA A 364 -25.92 -11.70 -30.32
CA ALA A 364 -26.11 -12.77 -29.33
C ALA A 364 -26.81 -12.20 -28.07
N GLY A 365 -27.52 -13.05 -27.31
CA GLY A 365 -28.38 -12.63 -26.20
C GLY A 365 -27.65 -11.96 -25.02
N GLY A 366 -28.34 -11.03 -24.36
CA GLY A 366 -27.75 -10.01 -23.48
C GLY A 366 -26.99 -10.49 -22.24
N ARG A 367 -25.87 -9.79 -21.98
CA ARG A 367 -25.27 -9.45 -20.68
C ARG A 367 -24.44 -8.18 -20.88
N GLU A 368 -24.43 -7.25 -19.92
CA GLU A 368 -23.58 -6.06 -20.02
C GLU A 368 -22.10 -6.39 -19.76
N PRO A 369 -21.14 -5.77 -20.49
CA PRO A 369 -19.72 -6.06 -20.31
C PRO A 369 -19.11 -5.20 -19.19
N GLY A 370 -19.01 -5.78 -17.99
CA GLY A 370 -18.11 -5.29 -16.95
C GLY A 370 -17.04 -6.32 -16.61
N ALA A 371 -15.79 -6.13 -17.04
CA ALA A 371 -14.65 -6.88 -16.49
C ALA A 371 -13.29 -6.23 -16.74
N VAL A 372 -12.44 -6.40 -15.72
CA VAL A 372 -10.99 -6.16 -15.66
C VAL A 372 -10.25 -6.73 -16.88
N VAL A 373 -9.32 -5.96 -17.47
CA VAL A 373 -8.39 -6.48 -18.49
C VAL A 373 -7.04 -6.81 -17.82
N ALA A 374 -7.03 -7.91 -17.09
CA ALA A 374 -5.83 -8.61 -16.65
C ALA A 374 -6.05 -10.10 -16.91
N ALA A 375 -5.38 -10.64 -17.91
CA ALA A 375 -5.48 -12.05 -18.25
C ALA A 375 -4.67 -12.89 -17.25
N ILE A 376 -5.28 -13.22 -16.11
CA ILE A 376 -4.74 -14.19 -15.16
C ILE A 376 -4.96 -15.58 -15.76
N VAL A 377 -3.95 -16.08 -16.50
CA VAL A 377 -4.00 -17.42 -17.09
C VAL A 377 -3.64 -18.45 -16.02
N VAL A 378 -4.67 -19.07 -15.43
CA VAL A 378 -4.52 -20.28 -14.62
C VAL A 378 -4.84 -21.49 -15.49
N SER A 379 -3.83 -22.29 -15.83
CA SER A 379 -4.01 -23.56 -16.52
C SER A 379 -4.31 -24.67 -15.52
N GLU A 380 -5.55 -25.18 -15.54
CA GLU A 380 -5.87 -26.46 -14.89
C GLU A 380 -5.27 -27.62 -15.71
N PRO A 381 -4.92 -28.77 -15.08
CA PRO A 381 -4.52 -29.96 -15.81
C PRO A 381 -5.74 -30.60 -16.49
N ASP A 382 -5.81 -30.50 -17.82
CA ASP A 382 -6.92 -31.04 -18.61
C ASP A 382 -7.10 -32.57 -18.47
N ASP A 383 -8.37 -32.98 -18.49
CA ASP A 383 -8.83 -34.38 -18.57
C ASP A 383 -8.39 -35.01 -19.90
N ASP A 384 -7.26 -35.73 -19.93
CA ASP A 384 -6.78 -36.44 -21.12
C ASP A 384 -7.60 -37.71 -21.41
N ARG A 385 -8.77 -37.52 -22.02
CA ARG A 385 -9.59 -38.61 -22.57
C ARG A 385 -9.11 -39.05 -23.95
N SER A 386 -7.90 -39.60 -24.06
CA SER A 386 -7.64 -40.64 -25.10
C SER A 386 -6.49 -41.61 -24.80
N SER A 387 -6.87 -42.85 -24.45
CA SER A 387 -6.13 -44.11 -24.67
C SER A 387 -4.75 -44.33 -23.99
N GLY A 388 -4.72 -45.17 -22.94
CA GLY A 388 -3.50 -45.79 -22.42
C GLY A 388 -3.68 -46.55 -21.09
N LEU A 389 -4.08 -47.83 -21.14
CA LEU A 389 -4.25 -48.68 -19.95
C LEU A 389 -2.93 -49.10 -19.28
N VAL A 390 -2.73 -48.77 -18.00
CA VAL A 390 -2.05 -49.61 -16.98
C VAL A 390 -2.68 -49.28 -15.60
N PRO A 391 -3.03 -50.26 -14.73
CA PRO A 391 -3.76 -50.01 -13.48
C PRO A 391 -2.87 -49.88 -12.22
N GLY A 392 -3.30 -49.08 -11.24
CA GLY A 392 -2.91 -49.24 -9.82
C GLY A 392 -2.83 -47.95 -8.97
N GLY A 393 -3.69 -47.82 -7.95
CA GLY A 393 -3.44 -47.01 -6.74
C GLY A 393 -4.35 -45.80 -6.48
N ASP A 394 -5.30 -45.94 -5.55
CA ASP A 394 -5.86 -44.85 -4.70
C ASP A 394 -4.74 -44.15 -3.88
N ASP A 395 -4.95 -43.06 -3.12
CA ASP A 395 -5.72 -41.80 -3.22
C ASP A 395 -5.26 -40.95 -1.98
N GLY A 396 -5.32 -39.62 -1.92
CA GLY A 396 -5.77 -38.63 -2.88
C GLY A 396 -5.27 -37.22 -2.53
N GLY A 397 -5.48 -36.26 -3.44
CA GLY A 397 -5.10 -34.86 -3.21
C GLY A 397 -4.88 -34.10 -4.52
N ARG A 398 -5.82 -33.20 -4.88
CA ARG A 398 -5.72 -32.34 -6.08
C ARG A 398 -4.76 -31.17 -5.86
N GLY A 399 -3.46 -31.47 -5.74
CA GLY A 399 -2.39 -30.47 -5.75
C GLY A 399 -1.92 -30.18 -7.18
N LEU A 400 -1.53 -28.93 -7.45
CA LEU A 400 -0.88 -28.56 -8.71
C LEU A 400 0.38 -29.41 -8.92
N ARG A 401 0.56 -29.99 -10.12
CA ARG A 401 1.85 -30.51 -10.58
C ARG A 401 2.07 -30.03 -12.01
N VAL A 402 3.13 -29.26 -12.25
CA VAL A 402 3.47 -28.78 -13.59
C VAL A 402 4.77 -29.44 -14.06
N ARG A 403 4.66 -30.24 -15.13
CA ARG A 403 5.82 -30.74 -15.87
C ARG A 403 6.21 -29.70 -16.91
N ALA A 404 7.47 -29.29 -16.93
CA ALA A 404 7.94 -28.28 -17.87
C ALA A 404 8.22 -28.89 -19.26
N GLU A 405 7.28 -28.78 -20.20
CA GLU A 405 7.52 -29.04 -21.62
C GLU A 405 7.36 -27.78 -22.48
N ARG A 406 8.41 -27.43 -23.24
CA ARG A 406 8.34 -26.39 -24.27
C ARG A 406 7.72 -26.97 -25.54
N ARG A 407 6.41 -26.75 -25.75
CA ARG A 407 5.83 -26.75 -27.10
C ARG A 407 4.90 -25.56 -27.29
N ALA A 408 5.16 -24.81 -28.36
CA ALA A 408 4.23 -23.80 -28.84
C ALA A 408 3.06 -24.51 -29.51
N ASN A 409 1.85 -24.35 -28.95
CA ASN A 409 0.60 -24.64 -29.63
C ASN A 409 -0.45 -23.60 -29.22
N LEU A 410 -1.14 -23.05 -30.22
CA LEU A 410 -2.26 -22.13 -30.05
C LEU A 410 -3.50 -22.95 -29.62
N GLY A 411 -3.55 -23.30 -28.33
CA GLY A 411 -4.67 -23.99 -27.68
C GLY A 411 -5.74 -23.01 -27.18
N ARG A 412 -6.98 -23.51 -27.03
CA ARG A 412 -8.15 -22.68 -26.67
C ARG A 412 -7.99 -22.07 -25.27
N TYR A 413 -8.18 -20.76 -25.17
CA TYR A 413 -8.08 -20.02 -23.90
C TYR A 413 -9.43 -20.00 -23.16
N THR A 414 -9.46 -20.52 -21.94
CA THR A 414 -10.61 -20.39 -21.04
C THR A 414 -10.51 -19.07 -20.28
N TRP A 415 -11.51 -18.21 -20.42
CA TRP A 415 -11.58 -16.93 -19.71
C TRP A 415 -12.16 -17.15 -18.31
N ILE A 416 -11.45 -16.70 -17.27
CA ILE A 416 -12.02 -16.57 -15.92
C ILE A 416 -12.81 -15.26 -15.88
N GLY A 417 -14.03 -15.30 -16.42
CA GLY A 417 -15.02 -14.23 -16.26
C GLY A 417 -15.81 -14.39 -14.96
N ALA A 418 -16.30 -13.26 -14.43
CA ALA A 418 -17.32 -13.22 -13.38
C ALA A 418 -18.74 -13.35 -13.99
#